data_AF-A0A5N3W485-F1
#
_entry.id   AF-A0A5N3W485-F1
#
_cell.length_a   1.000
_cell.length_b   1.000
_cell.length_c   1.000
_cell.angle_alpha   90.00
_cell.angle_beta   90.00
_cell.angle_gamma   90.00
#
_symmetry.space_group_name_H-M   'P 1'
#
loop_
_entity.id
_entity.type
_entity.pdbx_description
1 polymer ?
#
loop_
_entity_poly.entity_id
_entity_poly.type
_entity_poly.pdbx_seq_one_letter_code
_entity_poly.pdbx_strand_id
1 'polypeptide(L)'
;VYNVYMAGRQLCSKRYREFAILHQNLKREFANFTFPRLPGKWPFSLSEQQLDARRRGLEEYLEKVCSIRVIGESDIMQEFLSESDENYNGVSDVELRVALPDGTTVTVRVKKNSTTDQVYQALAAKVGMDSTTVNYFALFEVINHSFVRKLAPNEFPHKLYVQNYTSAVPGTCLTIRKWLFTTEEEILLNDNDLAVTYFFHQAVDDVKKGYIKAEEKSYQLQKLYEQRKMVMYLNMLRTCEGYNEIIFPHCACDSRRKGHVITAISITHFKLHACTEEGQLENQVIAFEWDEMQRWDTDEEGMAFCFEYARGEKKPRWVKIFTPYFNYMHECFERVFCELKWRKEEY
;
A
#
# COMPACT_ATOMS: atom_id res chain seq x y z
N VAL A 1 16.45 0.44 -29.26
CA VAL A 1 15.49 0.60 -28.14
C VAL A 1 16.25 1.27 -27.00
N TYR A 2 15.62 2.13 -26.22
CA TYR A 2 16.23 2.81 -25.08
C TYR A 2 15.66 2.24 -23.79
N ASN A 3 16.52 1.71 -22.92
CA ASN A 3 16.18 1.36 -21.55
C ASN A 3 16.36 2.63 -20.71
N VAL A 4 15.25 3.18 -20.23
CA VAL A 4 15.21 4.42 -19.46
C VAL A 4 15.04 4.07 -18.00
N TYR A 5 15.85 4.68 -17.13
CA TYR A 5 15.81 4.51 -15.69
C TYR A 5 15.43 5.81 -14.98
N MET A 6 14.67 5.70 -13.89
CA MET A 6 14.34 6.81 -13.00
C MET A 6 14.50 6.37 -11.55
N ALA A 7 15.23 7.15 -10.74
CA ALA A 7 15.56 6.81 -9.36
C ALA A 7 16.14 5.38 -9.19
N GLY A 8 16.95 4.93 -10.15
CA GLY A 8 17.58 3.60 -10.14
C GLY A 8 16.68 2.43 -10.55
N ARG A 9 15.46 2.71 -11.05
CA ARG A 9 14.50 1.69 -11.52
C ARG A 9 14.31 1.81 -13.03
N GLN A 10 14.25 0.69 -13.75
CA GLN A 10 13.90 0.75 -15.17
C GLN A 10 12.43 1.17 -15.30
N LEU A 11 12.22 2.30 -15.95
CA LEU A 11 10.90 2.91 -16.13
C LEU A 11 10.20 2.37 -17.38
N CYS A 12 10.90 2.31 -18.51
CA CYS A 12 10.39 1.71 -19.75
C CYS A 12 11.53 1.26 -20.67
N SER A 13 11.20 0.39 -21.64
CA SER A 13 12.09 0.02 -22.75
C SER A 13 11.37 0.30 -24.07
N LYS A 14 11.72 1.41 -24.73
CA LYS A 14 10.92 1.94 -25.85
C LYS A 14 11.81 2.45 -27.00
N ARG A 15 11.31 2.40 -28.24
CA ARG A 15 11.96 3.04 -29.39
C ARG A 15 11.79 4.54 -29.28
N TYR A 16 12.77 5.32 -29.74
CA TYR A 16 12.69 6.79 -29.74
C TYR A 16 11.39 7.33 -30.38
N ARG A 17 10.88 6.66 -31.42
CA ARG A 17 9.62 7.04 -32.08
C ARG A 17 8.46 7.10 -31.10
N GLU A 18 8.40 6.20 -30.13
CA GLU A 18 7.33 6.13 -29.13
C GLU A 18 7.41 7.32 -28.18
N PHE A 19 8.61 7.73 -27.75
CA PHE A 19 8.81 8.95 -26.97
C PHE A 19 8.39 10.21 -27.75
N ALA A 20 8.66 10.24 -29.06
CA ALA A 20 8.22 11.35 -29.91
C ALA A 20 6.69 11.39 -30.06
N ILE A 21 6.02 10.24 -30.13
CA ILE A 21 4.55 10.15 -30.14
C ILE A 21 3.98 10.61 -28.79
N LEU A 22 4.52 10.11 -27.68
CA LEU A 22 4.17 10.55 -26.33
C LEU A 22 4.25 12.08 -26.21
N HIS A 23 5.40 12.67 -26.59
CA HIS A 23 5.60 14.12 -26.49
C HIS A 23 4.56 14.93 -27.26
N GLN A 24 4.13 14.45 -28.43
CA GLN A 24 3.10 15.12 -29.23
C GLN A 24 1.71 14.96 -28.62
N ASN A 25 1.38 13.78 -28.10
CA ASN A 25 0.11 13.52 -27.44
C ASN A 25 -0.03 14.37 -26.17
N LEU A 26 1.02 14.40 -25.33
CA LEU A 26 1.07 15.24 -24.13
C LEU A 26 0.94 16.74 -24.46
N LYS A 27 1.60 17.22 -25.51
CA LYS A 27 1.47 18.62 -25.96
C LYS A 27 0.05 18.96 -26.43
N ARG A 28 -0.68 17.99 -26.99
CA ARG A 28 -2.06 18.20 -27.43
C ARG A 28 -3.01 18.27 -26.25
N GLU A 29 -2.85 17.39 -25.27
CA GLU A 29 -3.70 17.33 -24.08
C GLU A 29 -3.42 18.48 -23.11
N PHE A 30 -2.15 18.77 -22.85
CA PHE A 30 -1.70 19.80 -21.92
C PHE A 30 -1.14 21.02 -22.65
N ALA A 31 -1.94 21.63 -23.52
CA ALA A 31 -1.51 22.73 -24.40
C ALA A 31 -0.94 23.96 -23.67
N ASN A 32 -1.37 24.19 -22.42
CA ASN A 32 -0.90 25.30 -21.59
C ASN A 32 0.40 24.99 -20.84
N PHE A 33 0.89 23.76 -20.89
CA PHE A 33 2.14 23.37 -20.22
C PHE A 33 3.34 23.55 -21.14
N THR A 34 4.39 24.20 -20.64
CA THR A 34 5.64 24.38 -21.39
C THR A 34 6.53 23.15 -21.21
N PHE A 35 6.40 22.19 -22.12
CA PHE A 35 7.16 20.94 -22.06
C PHE A 35 8.68 21.15 -22.23
N PRO A 36 9.52 20.39 -21.50
CA PRO A 36 10.95 20.36 -21.73
C PRO A 36 11.26 19.86 -23.16
N ARG A 37 12.43 20.24 -23.68
CA ARG A 37 12.84 19.80 -25.01
C ARG A 37 13.09 18.30 -25.02
N LEU A 38 12.37 17.57 -25.86
CA LEU A 38 12.67 16.17 -26.14
C LEU A 38 14.02 16.08 -26.89
N PRO A 39 14.92 15.15 -26.54
CA PRO A 39 16.16 14.93 -27.28
C PRO A 39 15.86 14.76 -28.78
N GLY A 40 16.56 15.48 -29.66
CA GLY A 40 16.24 15.50 -31.09
C GLY A 40 16.59 14.20 -31.83
N LYS A 41 15.93 13.98 -32.98
CA LYS A 41 16.37 12.99 -33.97
C LYS A 41 17.65 13.47 -34.64
N TRP A 42 18.56 12.54 -34.91
CA TRP A 42 19.76 12.80 -35.69
C TRP A 42 19.66 12.03 -37.00
N PRO A 43 20.00 12.62 -38.16
CA PRO A 43 19.76 12.01 -39.47
C PRO A 43 20.78 10.90 -39.81
N PHE A 44 21.82 10.72 -39.00
CA PHE A 44 22.85 9.70 -39.18
C PHE A 44 22.77 8.61 -38.11
N SER A 45 23.43 7.48 -38.36
CA SER A 45 23.65 6.47 -37.31
C SER A 45 24.34 7.12 -36.11
N LEU A 46 23.85 6.81 -34.91
CA LEU A 46 24.42 7.34 -33.68
C LEU A 46 25.60 6.48 -33.25
N SER A 47 26.67 7.12 -32.76
CA SER A 47 27.69 6.42 -31.99
C SER A 47 27.14 5.94 -30.65
N GLU A 48 27.83 5.00 -30.00
CA GLU A 48 27.44 4.53 -28.65
C GLU A 48 27.33 5.67 -27.65
N GLN A 49 28.27 6.60 -27.67
CA GLN A 49 28.27 7.78 -26.80
C GLN A 49 27.02 8.66 -27.05
N GLN A 50 26.59 8.81 -28.30
CA GLN A 50 25.38 9.57 -28.64
C GLN A 50 24.10 8.81 -28.29
N LEU A 51 24.11 7.48 -28.37
CA LEU A 51 23.01 6.64 -27.90
C LEU A 51 22.83 6.78 -26.39
N ASP A 52 23.93 6.71 -25.62
CA ASP A 52 23.88 6.90 -24.17
C ASP A 52 23.47 8.34 -23.79
N ALA A 53 24.01 9.36 -24.48
CA ALA A 53 23.61 10.74 -24.25
C ALA A 53 22.11 10.94 -24.52
N ARG A 54 21.57 10.33 -25.59
CA ARG A 54 20.13 10.36 -25.85
C ARG A 54 19.33 9.59 -24.80
N ARG A 55 19.81 8.42 -24.34
CA ARG A 55 19.19 7.67 -23.25
C ARG A 55 19.04 8.55 -22.00
N ARG A 56 20.12 9.18 -21.54
CA ARG A 56 20.10 10.11 -20.39
C ARG A 56 19.18 11.31 -20.63
N GLY A 57 19.19 11.88 -21.83
CA GLY A 57 18.27 12.97 -22.17
C GLY A 57 16.79 12.55 -22.15
N LEU A 58 16.48 11.29 -22.47
CA LEU A 58 15.12 10.74 -22.35
C LEU A 58 14.74 10.50 -20.89
N GLU A 59 15.69 10.09 -20.05
CA GLU A 59 15.52 9.97 -18.59
C GLU A 59 15.20 11.34 -17.98
N GLU A 60 16.02 12.35 -18.25
CA GLU A 60 15.80 13.72 -17.78
C GLU A 60 14.48 14.32 -18.30
N TYR A 61 14.11 14.02 -19.55
CA TYR A 61 12.83 14.46 -20.11
C TYR A 61 11.66 13.86 -19.32
N LEU A 62 11.67 12.55 -19.10
CA LEU A 62 10.61 11.89 -18.35
C LEU A 62 10.60 12.36 -16.90
N GLU A 63 11.74 12.51 -16.24
CA GLU A 63 11.81 13.00 -14.86
C GLU A 63 11.12 14.37 -14.70
N LYS A 64 11.37 15.30 -15.63
CA LYS A 64 10.77 16.64 -15.62
C LYS A 64 9.29 16.65 -15.96
N VAL A 65 8.84 15.75 -16.84
CA VAL A 65 7.42 15.67 -17.22
C VAL A 65 6.61 14.97 -16.14
N CYS A 66 7.16 13.93 -15.53
CA CYS A 66 6.48 13.10 -14.55
C CYS A 66 6.52 13.69 -13.14
N SER A 67 7.38 14.69 -12.88
CA SER A 67 7.33 15.48 -11.64
C SER A 67 6.08 16.36 -11.54
N ILE A 68 5.38 16.61 -12.65
CA ILE A 68 4.10 17.30 -12.67
C ILE A 68 3.00 16.24 -12.55
N ARG A 69 2.43 16.11 -11.35
CA ARG A 69 1.50 15.03 -10.98
C ARG A 69 0.38 14.79 -12.00
N VAL A 70 -0.34 15.83 -12.43
CA VAL A 70 -1.46 15.70 -13.39
C VAL A 70 -1.01 15.14 -14.75
N ILE A 71 0.25 15.35 -15.15
CA ILE A 71 0.81 14.82 -16.40
C ILE A 71 1.37 13.42 -16.17
N GLY A 72 2.09 13.19 -15.06
CA GLY A 72 2.62 11.89 -14.69
C GLY A 72 1.53 10.82 -14.50
N GLU A 73 0.39 11.21 -13.93
CA GLU A 73 -0.78 10.35 -13.68
C GLU A 73 -1.76 10.31 -14.87
N SER A 74 -1.49 11.01 -15.98
CA SER A 74 -2.38 11.01 -17.15
C SER A 74 -2.45 9.67 -17.86
N ASP A 75 -3.61 9.33 -18.44
CA ASP A 75 -3.80 8.09 -19.19
C ASP A 75 -2.77 7.94 -20.32
N ILE A 76 -2.44 9.04 -21.01
CA ILE A 76 -1.43 9.05 -22.09
C ILE A 76 -0.05 8.65 -21.56
N MET A 77 0.34 9.16 -20.39
CA MET A 77 1.61 8.80 -19.77
C MET A 77 1.60 7.36 -19.27
N GLN A 78 0.55 6.96 -18.56
CA GLN A 78 0.41 5.62 -18.01
C GLN A 78 0.37 4.56 -19.12
N GLU A 79 -0.29 4.84 -20.25
CA GLU A 79 -0.30 3.96 -21.43
C GLU A 79 1.10 3.86 -22.05
N PHE A 80 1.84 4.96 -22.19
CA PHE A 80 3.20 4.92 -22.73
C PHE A 80 4.17 4.12 -21.86
N LEU A 81 4.04 4.27 -20.54
CA LEU A 81 4.87 3.59 -19.55
C LEU A 81 4.44 2.14 -19.35
N SER A 82 3.16 1.84 -19.60
CA SER A 82 2.72 0.48 -19.78
C SER A 82 3.45 -0.10 -20.99
N GLU A 83 4.06 -1.27 -20.81
CA GLU A 83 4.80 -1.92 -21.89
C GLU A 83 3.83 -2.38 -22.99
N SER A 84 3.53 -1.51 -23.94
CA SER A 84 2.91 -1.90 -25.22
C SER A 84 3.98 -2.58 -26.08
N ASP A 85 4.09 -3.91 -26.00
CA ASP A 85 4.66 -4.74 -27.07
C ASP A 85 4.18 -6.20 -26.92
N GLU A 86 3.77 -6.77 -28.06
CA GLU A 86 3.24 -8.11 -28.33
C GLU A 86 4.23 -9.27 -28.01
N ASN A 87 5.27 -9.02 -27.21
CA ASN A 87 6.26 -10.00 -26.74
C ASN A 87 6.02 -10.42 -25.27
N TYR A 88 4.79 -10.24 -24.79
CA TYR A 88 4.37 -10.46 -23.40
C TYR A 88 4.24 -11.95 -23.06
N ASN A 89 5.33 -12.71 -23.09
CA ASN A 89 5.32 -14.06 -22.53
C ASN A 89 5.28 -14.03 -20.98
N GLY A 90 5.46 -12.86 -20.34
CA GLY A 90 5.47 -12.69 -18.88
C GLY A 90 6.69 -13.30 -18.16
N VAL A 91 7.57 -14.00 -18.89
CA VAL A 91 8.67 -14.81 -18.34
C VAL A 91 9.99 -14.05 -18.12
N SER A 92 10.03 -12.74 -18.37
CA SER A 92 11.24 -11.93 -18.10
C SER A 92 11.43 -11.73 -16.59
N ASP A 93 12.67 -11.83 -16.13
CA ASP A 93 12.99 -11.50 -14.74
C ASP A 93 12.99 -9.98 -14.54
N VAL A 94 12.52 -9.55 -13.38
CA VAL A 94 12.57 -8.17 -12.88
C VAL A 94 12.99 -8.17 -11.42
N GLU A 95 13.55 -7.04 -11.00
CA GLU A 95 13.94 -6.79 -9.62
C GLU A 95 12.94 -5.87 -8.96
N LEU A 96 12.24 -6.38 -7.94
CA LEU A 96 11.30 -5.61 -7.14
C LEU A 96 11.95 -5.29 -5.80
N ARG A 97 12.01 -4.00 -5.48
CA ARG A 97 12.42 -3.52 -4.15
C ARG A 97 11.21 -3.54 -3.21
N VAL A 98 11.33 -4.14 -2.04
CA VAL A 98 10.27 -4.19 -1.02
C VAL A 98 10.81 -3.59 0.27
N ALA A 99 10.09 -2.64 0.85
CA ALA A 99 10.41 -2.06 2.14
C ALA A 99 10.10 -3.04 3.26
N LEU A 100 10.99 -3.12 4.24
CA LEU A 100 10.83 -3.92 5.44
C LEU A 100 10.44 -3.03 6.64
N PRO A 101 9.77 -3.58 7.67
CA PRO A 101 9.34 -2.78 8.83
C PRO A 101 10.48 -2.10 9.57
N ASP A 102 11.68 -2.68 9.56
CA ASP A 102 12.90 -2.13 10.18
C ASP A 102 13.51 -0.93 9.42
N GLY A 103 12.87 -0.48 8.34
CA GLY A 103 13.31 0.65 7.52
C GLY A 103 14.31 0.27 6.43
N THR A 104 14.74 -0.99 6.37
CA THR A 104 15.59 -1.48 5.27
C THR A 104 14.76 -1.80 4.02
N THR A 105 15.43 -2.11 2.91
CA THR A 105 14.79 -2.51 1.66
C THR A 105 15.48 -3.75 1.11
N VAL A 106 14.69 -4.73 0.69
CA VAL A 106 15.18 -5.96 0.05
C VAL A 106 14.77 -5.98 -1.41
N THR A 107 15.68 -6.43 -2.28
CA THR A 107 15.38 -6.67 -3.69
C THR A 107 15.12 -8.16 -3.91
N VAL A 108 13.97 -8.48 -4.50
CA VAL A 108 13.62 -9.84 -4.95
C VAL A 108 13.60 -9.89 -6.47
N ARG A 109 14.20 -10.95 -7.03
CA ARG A 109 14.19 -11.22 -8.47
C ARG A 109 13.07 -12.21 -8.78
N VAL A 110 12.08 -11.76 -9.55
CA VAL A 110 10.84 -12.50 -9.85
C VAL A 110 10.48 -12.33 -11.33
N LYS A 111 9.46 -13.05 -11.80
CA LYS A 111 8.94 -12.85 -13.16
C LYS A 111 8.04 -11.62 -13.22
N LYS A 112 7.98 -10.96 -14.39
CA LYS A 112 7.06 -9.83 -14.62
C LYS A 112 5.60 -10.17 -14.33
N ASN A 113 5.20 -11.40 -14.63
CA ASN A 113 3.86 -11.91 -14.37
C ASN A 113 3.73 -12.64 -13.02
N SER A 114 4.72 -12.50 -12.12
CA SER A 114 4.59 -13.10 -10.80
C SER A 114 3.44 -12.47 -10.04
N THR A 115 2.62 -13.33 -9.43
CA THR A 115 1.51 -12.90 -8.58
C THR A 115 2.01 -12.40 -7.24
N THR A 116 1.15 -11.72 -6.48
CA THR A 116 1.44 -11.30 -5.10
C THR A 116 2.00 -12.44 -4.26
N ASP A 117 1.37 -13.62 -4.31
CA ASP A 117 1.84 -14.79 -3.55
C ASP A 117 3.26 -15.21 -3.95
N GLN A 118 3.56 -15.25 -5.25
CA GLN A 118 4.89 -15.65 -5.71
C GLN A 118 5.97 -14.64 -5.30
N VAL A 119 5.65 -13.34 -5.35
CA VAL A 119 6.54 -12.28 -4.88
C VAL A 119 6.74 -12.37 -3.36
N TYR A 120 5.65 -12.61 -2.62
CA TYR A 120 5.70 -12.74 -1.17
C TYR A 120 6.50 -13.96 -0.72
N GLN A 121 6.34 -15.12 -1.37
CA GLN A 121 7.14 -16.32 -1.09
C GLN A 121 8.63 -16.10 -1.37
N ALA A 122 8.97 -15.45 -2.49
CA ALA A 122 10.35 -15.09 -2.80
C ALA A 122 10.95 -14.14 -1.76
N LEU A 123 10.16 -13.19 -1.26
CA LEU A 123 10.56 -12.27 -0.19
C LEU A 123 10.74 -12.99 1.14
N ALA A 124 9.77 -13.80 1.56
CA ALA A 124 9.81 -14.56 2.81
C ALA A 124 11.06 -15.46 2.88
N ALA A 125 11.34 -16.20 1.79
CA ALA A 125 12.55 -17.00 1.68
C ALA A 125 13.84 -16.14 1.73
N LYS A 126 13.82 -14.95 1.10
CA LYS A 126 14.98 -14.05 1.07
C LYS A 126 15.30 -13.44 2.44
N VAL A 127 14.28 -13.15 3.25
CA VAL A 127 14.45 -12.56 4.61
C VAL A 127 14.58 -13.61 5.71
N GLY A 128 14.44 -14.90 5.39
CA GLY A 128 14.55 -15.99 6.36
C GLY A 128 13.32 -16.16 7.25
N MET A 129 12.14 -15.84 6.74
CA MET A 129 10.88 -16.04 7.45
C MET A 129 10.52 -17.54 7.45
N ASP A 130 10.23 -18.10 8.63
CA ASP A 130 9.83 -19.51 8.77
C ASP A 130 8.37 -19.77 8.36
N SER A 131 8.00 -21.05 8.31
CA SER A 131 6.66 -21.51 7.89
C SER A 131 5.53 -21.06 8.79
N THR A 132 5.83 -20.63 10.02
CA THR A 132 4.82 -20.14 10.97
C THR A 132 4.65 -18.63 10.80
N THR A 133 5.75 -17.90 10.83
CA THR A 133 5.82 -16.43 10.76
C THR A 133 5.24 -15.89 9.47
N VAL A 134 5.41 -16.61 8.35
CA VAL A 134 4.86 -16.24 7.03
C VAL A 134 3.33 -16.10 7.00
N ASN A 135 2.61 -16.65 7.98
CA ASN A 135 1.14 -16.54 8.05
C ASN A 135 0.66 -15.25 8.74
N TYR A 136 1.59 -14.45 9.29
CA TYR A 136 1.30 -13.25 10.09
C TYR A 136 1.77 -11.96 9.44
N PHE A 137 2.22 -12.04 8.19
CA PHE A 137 2.60 -10.90 7.37
C PHE A 137 1.92 -10.99 6.00
N ALA A 138 1.84 -9.87 5.32
CA ALA A 138 1.39 -9.83 3.93
C ALA A 138 2.18 -8.75 3.15
N LEU A 139 2.07 -8.80 1.82
CA LEU A 139 2.59 -7.76 0.95
C LEU A 139 1.54 -6.65 0.76
N PHE A 140 1.97 -5.41 0.89
CA PHE A 140 1.13 -4.22 0.81
C PHE A 140 1.67 -3.26 -0.25
N GLU A 141 0.75 -2.49 -0.82
CA GLU A 141 1.06 -1.30 -1.60
C GLU A 141 0.90 -0.04 -0.75
N VAL A 142 1.87 0.86 -0.84
CA VAL A 142 1.83 2.20 -0.25
C VAL A 142 1.14 3.16 -1.21
N ILE A 143 0.02 3.74 -0.78
CA ILE A 143 -0.79 4.70 -1.51
C ILE A 143 -0.59 6.10 -0.94
N ASN A 144 -0.29 7.07 -1.80
CA ASN A 144 -0.15 8.49 -1.43
C ASN A 144 0.77 8.73 -0.20
N HIS A 145 1.81 7.92 -0.04
CA HIS A 145 2.80 7.94 1.06
C HIS A 145 2.29 7.65 2.47
N SER A 146 0.97 7.67 2.72
CA SER A 146 0.41 7.58 4.07
C SER A 146 -0.42 6.33 4.30
N PHE A 147 -1.18 5.88 3.30
CA PHE A 147 -2.05 4.73 3.42
C PHE A 147 -1.41 3.48 2.84
N VAL A 148 -1.73 2.32 3.40
CA VAL A 148 -1.27 1.03 2.89
C VAL A 148 -2.46 0.12 2.67
N ARG A 149 -2.52 -0.55 1.52
CA ARG A 149 -3.51 -1.58 1.25
C ARG A 149 -2.83 -2.92 1.06
N LYS A 150 -3.43 -3.99 1.57
CA LYS A 150 -2.95 -5.35 1.30
C LYS A 150 -3.16 -5.65 -0.19
N LEU A 151 -2.20 -6.33 -0.80
CA LEU A 151 -2.35 -6.86 -2.15
C LEU A 151 -3.15 -8.15 -2.11
N ALA A 152 -4.08 -8.30 -3.07
CA ALA A 152 -4.78 -9.55 -3.27
C ALA A 152 -3.83 -10.60 -3.90
N PRO A 153 -4.02 -11.90 -3.62
CA PRO A 153 -3.13 -12.98 -4.06
C PRO A 153 -2.85 -13.02 -5.57
N ASN A 154 -3.84 -12.63 -6.37
CA ASN A 154 -3.84 -12.66 -7.83
C ASN A 154 -3.44 -11.33 -8.51
N GLU A 155 -3.14 -10.29 -7.74
CA GLU A 155 -2.54 -9.06 -8.28
C GLU A 155 -1.11 -9.33 -8.77
N PHE A 156 -0.60 -8.43 -9.62
CA PHE A 156 0.75 -8.50 -10.19
C PHE A 156 1.61 -7.34 -9.67
N PRO A 157 2.43 -7.54 -8.59
CA PRO A 157 3.17 -6.44 -7.96
C PRO A 157 4.08 -5.66 -8.90
N HIS A 158 4.61 -6.28 -9.95
CA HIS A 158 5.40 -5.57 -10.96
C HIS A 158 4.59 -4.48 -11.69
N LYS A 159 3.31 -4.71 -11.99
CA LYS A 159 2.45 -3.70 -12.64
C LYS A 159 2.31 -2.46 -11.75
N LEU A 160 2.02 -2.67 -10.47
CA LEU A 160 1.89 -1.61 -9.46
C LEU A 160 3.22 -0.86 -9.25
N TYR A 161 4.33 -1.61 -9.27
CA TYR A 161 5.67 -1.07 -9.12
C TYR A 161 6.06 -0.11 -10.25
N VAL A 162 5.62 -0.40 -11.48
CA VAL A 162 5.82 0.46 -12.65
C VAL A 162 4.87 1.66 -12.61
N GLN A 163 3.59 1.48 -12.25
CA GLN A 163 2.60 2.58 -12.21
C GLN A 163 2.95 3.65 -11.16
N ASN A 164 3.46 3.26 -10.00
CA ASN A 164 3.72 4.18 -8.88
C ASN A 164 5.16 4.73 -8.82
N TYR A 165 5.89 4.76 -9.92
CA TYR A 165 7.29 5.21 -9.93
C TYR A 165 7.47 6.69 -9.54
N THR A 166 6.46 7.56 -9.76
CA THR A 166 6.45 8.99 -9.38
C THR A 166 6.02 9.25 -7.94
N SER A 167 5.26 8.32 -7.34
CA SER A 167 4.53 8.55 -6.09
C SER A 167 5.14 7.82 -4.89
N ALA A 168 6.40 7.37 -4.98
CA ALA A 168 7.06 6.57 -3.95
C ALA A 168 8.26 7.29 -3.30
N VAL A 169 8.13 7.68 -2.03
CA VAL A 169 9.25 8.07 -1.14
C VAL A 169 9.59 6.84 -0.27
N PRO A 170 10.85 6.36 -0.11
CA PRO A 170 12.07 6.53 -0.87
C PRO A 170 12.31 5.30 -1.78
N GLY A 171 11.74 5.31 -2.98
CA GLY A 171 12.09 4.31 -4.00
C GLY A 171 11.54 2.90 -3.76
N THR A 172 10.39 2.76 -3.10
CA THR A 172 9.39 1.69 -3.33
C THR A 172 7.97 1.96 -2.86
N CYS A 173 7.01 1.39 -3.59
CA CYS A 173 5.58 1.37 -3.25
C CYS A 173 5.16 0.01 -2.66
N LEU A 174 6.07 -0.98 -2.57
CA LEU A 174 5.79 -2.29 -1.98
C LEU A 174 6.42 -2.36 -0.59
N THR A 175 5.65 -2.84 0.39
CA THR A 175 6.13 -3.06 1.77
C THR A 175 5.55 -4.35 2.32
N ILE A 176 6.32 -5.06 3.15
CA ILE A 176 5.76 -6.13 4.00
C ILE A 176 5.29 -5.49 5.31
N ARG A 177 4.12 -5.89 5.81
CA ARG A 177 3.60 -5.46 7.12
C ARG A 177 2.92 -6.62 7.83
N LYS A 178 2.79 -6.48 9.15
CA LYS A 178 2.01 -7.39 9.99
C LYS A 178 0.57 -7.49 9.47
N TRP A 179 0.08 -8.71 9.29
CA TRP A 179 -1.30 -9.05 8.94
C TRP A 179 -1.91 -9.92 10.04
N LEU A 180 -2.11 -9.28 11.19
CA LEU A 180 -2.58 -9.90 12.42
C LEU A 180 -3.24 -8.83 13.29
N PHE A 181 -4.44 -9.11 13.79
CA PHE A 181 -5.20 -8.22 14.65
C PHE A 181 -5.15 -8.64 16.13
N THR A 182 -5.20 -9.94 16.44
CA THR A 182 -5.16 -10.47 17.81
C THR A 182 -3.80 -10.28 18.44
N THR A 183 -3.81 -9.82 19.70
CA THR A 183 -2.57 -9.64 20.48
C THR A 183 -2.06 -10.96 21.06
N GLU A 184 -2.96 -11.92 21.28
CA GLU A 184 -2.65 -13.23 21.85
C GLU A 184 -1.79 -14.06 20.90
N GLU A 185 -2.18 -14.17 19.63
CA GLU A 185 -1.38 -14.81 18.57
C GLU A 185 -0.05 -14.09 18.36
N GLU A 186 -0.05 -12.76 18.47
CA GLU A 186 1.17 -11.97 18.34
C GLU A 186 2.18 -12.31 19.45
N ILE A 187 1.68 -12.61 20.66
CA ILE A 187 2.50 -13.00 21.81
C ILE A 187 3.14 -14.38 21.58
N LEU A 188 2.48 -15.30 20.87
CA LEU A 188 3.05 -16.62 20.54
C LEU A 188 4.32 -16.52 19.69
N LEU A 189 4.53 -15.39 19.02
CA LEU A 189 5.71 -15.10 18.20
C LEU A 189 6.83 -14.38 18.97
N ASN A 190 6.71 -14.18 20.29
CA ASN A 190 7.73 -13.46 21.08
C ASN A 190 9.10 -14.15 21.11
N ASP A 191 9.16 -15.46 20.84
CA ASP A 191 10.40 -16.22 20.75
C ASP A 191 11.02 -16.21 19.34
N ASN A 192 10.35 -15.56 18.37
CA ASN A 192 10.86 -15.38 17.01
C ASN A 192 11.46 -13.98 16.84
N ASP A 193 12.79 -13.91 16.79
CA ASP A 193 13.53 -12.64 16.69
C ASP A 193 13.13 -11.78 15.48
N LEU A 194 12.87 -12.40 14.32
CA LEU A 194 12.48 -11.68 13.10
C LEU A 194 11.09 -11.07 13.25
N ALA A 195 10.12 -11.84 13.73
CA ALA A 195 8.76 -11.39 13.97
C ALA A 195 8.74 -10.24 14.99
N VAL A 196 9.42 -10.40 16.13
CA VAL A 196 9.52 -9.37 17.17
C VAL A 196 10.16 -8.10 16.63
N THR A 197 11.26 -8.22 15.87
CA THR A 197 11.93 -7.06 15.25
C THR A 197 10.97 -6.30 14.35
N TYR A 198 10.25 -7.01 13.47
CA TYR A 198 9.33 -6.39 12.53
C TYR A 198 8.11 -5.76 13.21
N PHE A 199 7.51 -6.44 14.19
CA PHE A 199 6.40 -5.91 14.98
C PHE A 199 6.83 -4.66 15.74
N PHE A 200 7.99 -4.69 16.39
CA PHE A 200 8.54 -3.55 17.12
C PHE A 200 8.73 -2.34 16.22
N HIS A 201 9.42 -2.50 15.10
CA HIS A 201 9.68 -1.37 14.21
C HIS A 201 8.42 -0.82 13.55
N GLN A 202 7.46 -1.68 13.18
CA GLN A 202 6.16 -1.23 12.71
C GLN A 202 5.42 -0.43 13.78
N ALA A 203 5.37 -0.94 15.03
CA ALA A 203 4.69 -0.25 16.12
C ALA A 203 5.33 1.10 16.48
N VAL A 204 6.67 1.20 16.39
CA VAL A 204 7.39 2.49 16.55
C VAL A 204 6.97 3.49 15.47
N ASP A 205 6.85 3.05 14.21
CA ASP A 205 6.39 3.91 13.10
C ASP A 205 4.92 4.33 13.30
N ASP A 206 4.06 3.41 13.71
CA ASP A 206 2.63 3.66 13.94
C ASP A 206 2.41 4.64 15.13
N VAL A 207 3.25 4.59 16.18
CA VAL A 207 3.27 5.62 17.24
C VAL A 207 3.71 6.98 16.69
N LYS A 208 4.79 7.03 15.88
CA LYS A 208 5.28 8.29 15.29
C LYS A 208 4.25 8.94 14.37
N LYS A 209 3.48 8.14 13.65
CA LYS A 209 2.38 8.59 12.78
C LYS A 209 1.10 8.95 13.55
N GLY A 210 1.06 8.68 14.86
CA GLY A 210 -0.08 8.97 15.72
C GLY A 210 -1.26 8.03 15.54
N TYR A 211 -1.05 6.87 14.91
CA TYR A 211 -2.04 5.80 14.80
C TYR A 211 -2.28 5.12 16.14
N ILE A 212 -1.23 4.94 16.94
CA ILE A 212 -1.32 4.41 18.31
C ILE A 212 -1.21 5.57 19.30
N LYS A 213 -2.22 5.72 20.16
CA LYS A 213 -2.26 6.75 21.23
C LYS A 213 -1.44 6.28 22.43
N ALA A 214 -0.24 6.84 22.57
CA ALA A 214 0.76 6.41 23.53
C ALA A 214 1.41 7.56 24.31
N GLU A 215 0.81 8.75 24.27
CA GLU A 215 1.33 9.99 24.86
C GLU A 215 1.60 9.84 26.36
N GLU A 216 0.69 9.19 27.09
CA GLU A 216 0.80 8.92 28.53
C GLU A 216 1.96 7.96 28.89
N LYS A 217 2.40 7.14 27.92
CA LYS A 217 3.47 6.14 28.10
C LYS A 217 4.77 6.53 27.41
N SER A 218 4.83 7.73 26.82
CA SER A 218 5.94 8.22 25.98
C SER A 218 7.32 8.06 26.63
N TYR A 219 7.50 8.49 27.88
CA TYR A 219 8.76 8.36 28.62
C TYR A 219 9.20 6.90 28.79
N GLN A 220 8.27 6.01 29.17
CA GLN A 220 8.57 4.60 29.39
C GLN A 220 8.92 3.91 28.08
N LEU A 221 8.17 4.20 27.01
CA LEU A 221 8.42 3.70 25.66
C LEU A 221 9.77 4.16 25.14
N GLN A 222 10.15 5.43 25.33
CA GLN A 222 11.46 5.94 24.95
C GLN A 222 12.59 5.18 25.66
N LYS A 223 12.47 4.97 26.97
CA LYS A 223 13.44 4.19 27.74
C LYS A 223 13.57 2.75 27.23
N LEU A 224 12.45 2.09 26.93
CA LEU A 224 12.45 0.72 26.38
C LEU A 224 13.09 0.66 24.99
N TYR A 225 12.84 1.67 24.14
CA TYR A 225 13.45 1.82 22.83
C TYR A 225 14.98 1.96 22.93
N GLU A 226 15.47 2.86 23.77
CA GLU A 226 16.91 3.09 24.00
C GLU A 226 17.62 1.84 24.55
N GLN A 227 16.92 1.09 25.41
CA GLN A 227 17.41 -0.18 25.98
C GLN A 227 17.25 -1.38 25.03
N ARG A 228 16.68 -1.19 23.83
CA ARG A 228 16.38 -2.25 22.86
C ARG A 228 15.51 -3.38 23.42
N LYS A 229 14.62 -3.08 24.35
CA LYS A 229 13.71 -4.05 24.98
C LYS A 229 12.42 -4.21 24.17
N MET A 230 12.54 -4.81 22.98
CA MET A 230 11.47 -4.88 21.98
C MET A 230 10.18 -5.54 22.50
N VAL A 231 10.28 -6.73 23.12
CA VAL A 231 9.10 -7.43 23.66
C VAL A 231 8.39 -6.62 24.75
N MET A 232 9.15 -5.97 25.65
CA MET A 232 8.56 -5.13 26.69
C MET A 232 7.91 -3.86 26.11
N TYR A 233 8.48 -3.30 25.05
CA TYR A 233 7.91 -2.18 24.32
C TYR A 233 6.56 -2.58 23.67
N LEU A 234 6.52 -3.73 23.00
CA LEU A 234 5.29 -4.28 22.42
C LEU A 234 4.22 -4.56 23.48
N ASN A 235 4.58 -5.19 24.60
CA ASN A 235 3.66 -5.44 25.72
C ASN A 235 3.00 -4.15 26.23
N MET A 236 3.73 -3.04 26.23
CA MET A 236 3.19 -1.75 26.63
C MET A 236 2.20 -1.19 25.60
N LEU A 237 2.54 -1.28 24.31
CA LEU A 237 1.69 -0.76 23.23
C LEU A 237 0.44 -1.60 22.96
N ARG A 238 0.46 -2.90 23.21
CA ARG A 238 -0.73 -3.79 23.09
C ARG A 238 -1.91 -3.33 23.96
N THR A 239 -1.67 -2.49 24.96
CA THR A 239 -2.69 -1.91 25.85
C THR A 239 -3.09 -0.48 25.48
N CYS A 240 -2.57 0.06 24.37
CA CYS A 240 -2.87 1.41 23.91
C CYS A 240 -3.97 1.42 22.84
N GLU A 241 -4.74 2.50 22.79
CA GLU A 241 -5.75 2.70 21.74
C GLU A 241 -5.06 2.82 20.36
N GLY A 242 -5.66 2.19 19.35
CA GLY A 242 -5.16 2.17 17.98
C GLY A 242 -4.10 1.10 17.69
N TYR A 243 -3.65 0.33 18.70
CA TYR A 243 -2.80 -0.84 18.44
C TYR A 243 -3.56 -1.91 17.65
N ASN A 244 -2.95 -2.41 16.56
CA ASN A 244 -3.57 -3.34 15.61
C ASN A 244 -4.89 -2.82 15.01
N GLU A 245 -5.02 -1.50 14.85
CA GLU A 245 -6.16 -0.88 14.20
C GLU A 245 -5.76 -0.40 12.79
N ILE A 246 -6.57 -0.75 11.79
CA ILE A 246 -6.39 -0.30 10.40
C ILE A 246 -7.34 0.87 10.16
N ILE A 247 -6.76 2.03 9.85
CA ILE A 247 -7.49 3.28 9.58
C ILE A 247 -7.52 3.53 8.07
N PHE A 248 -8.71 3.67 7.51
CA PHE A 248 -8.90 3.96 6.07
C PHE A 248 -9.01 5.46 5.81
N PRO A 249 -8.68 5.93 4.60
CA PRO A 249 -8.95 7.30 4.18
C PRO A 249 -10.42 7.68 4.33
N HIS A 250 -10.70 8.95 4.61
CA HIS A 250 -12.06 9.46 4.73
C HIS A 250 -12.85 9.24 3.43
N CYS A 251 -14.11 8.83 3.56
CA CYS A 251 -14.97 8.51 2.43
C CYS A 251 -16.45 8.76 2.74
N ALA A 252 -17.28 8.83 1.70
CA ALA A 252 -18.72 9.01 1.86
C ALA A 252 -19.37 7.74 2.45
N CYS A 253 -20.45 7.92 3.22
CA CYS A 253 -21.19 6.84 3.85
C CYS A 253 -22.68 7.16 3.87
N ASP A 254 -23.53 6.21 3.48
CA ASP A 254 -24.98 6.43 3.38
C ASP A 254 -25.69 6.65 4.73
N SER A 255 -25.04 6.27 5.82
CA SER A 255 -25.50 6.55 7.18
C SER A 255 -25.31 8.02 7.57
N ARG A 256 -24.63 8.82 6.74
CA ARG A 256 -24.39 10.24 6.99
C ARG A 256 -24.81 11.09 5.79
N ARG A 257 -25.70 12.06 6.03
CA ARG A 257 -26.23 12.95 4.97
C ARG A 257 -25.28 14.06 4.54
N LYS A 258 -24.30 14.41 5.39
CA LYS A 258 -23.33 15.50 5.16
C LYS A 258 -21.97 15.08 5.72
N GLY A 259 -20.89 15.42 5.01
CA GLY A 259 -19.54 15.04 5.39
C GLY A 259 -19.24 13.56 5.18
N HIS A 260 -18.04 13.15 5.59
CA HIS A 260 -17.50 11.81 5.38
C HIS A 260 -17.42 11.02 6.69
N VAL A 261 -16.91 9.79 6.59
CA VAL A 261 -16.46 8.96 7.71
C VAL A 261 -15.01 8.50 7.48
N ILE A 262 -14.26 8.36 8.58
CA ILE A 262 -13.00 7.62 8.63
C ILE A 262 -13.30 6.30 9.34
N THR A 263 -12.99 5.19 8.69
CA THR A 263 -13.28 3.86 9.25
C THR A 263 -12.04 3.30 9.93
N ALA A 264 -12.22 2.68 11.09
CA ALA A 264 -11.16 2.02 11.83
C ALA A 264 -11.57 0.58 12.17
N ILE A 265 -10.73 -0.40 11.83
CA ILE A 265 -10.98 -1.84 12.03
C ILE A 265 -9.93 -2.39 12.99
N SER A 266 -10.35 -2.99 14.10
CA SER A 266 -9.47 -3.70 15.04
C SER A 266 -10.10 -5.04 15.44
N ILE A 267 -9.36 -5.88 16.18
CA ILE A 267 -9.92 -7.11 16.75
C ILE A 267 -11.09 -6.87 17.73
N THR A 268 -11.19 -5.67 18.28
CA THR A 268 -12.21 -5.34 19.30
C THR A 268 -13.47 -4.77 18.69
N HIS A 269 -13.33 -3.80 17.78
CA HIS A 269 -14.46 -3.07 17.21
C HIS A 269 -14.20 -2.67 15.76
N PHE A 270 -15.31 -2.41 15.06
CA PHE A 270 -15.34 -1.59 13.86
C PHE A 270 -15.87 -0.20 14.20
N LYS A 271 -15.20 0.89 13.78
CA LYS A 271 -15.60 2.27 14.11
C LYS A 271 -15.81 3.11 12.85
N LEU A 272 -16.81 3.98 12.91
CA LEU A 272 -17.03 5.08 11.98
C LEU A 272 -16.85 6.41 12.71
N HIS A 273 -15.74 7.09 12.43
CA HIS A 273 -15.47 8.44 12.92
C HIS A 273 -16.05 9.45 11.94
N ALA A 274 -17.00 10.29 12.37
CA ALA A 274 -17.50 11.36 11.54
C ALA A 274 -16.37 12.37 11.24
N CYS A 275 -16.33 12.87 10.01
CA CYS A 275 -15.38 13.91 9.61
C CYS A 275 -15.96 14.80 8.49
N THR A 276 -15.35 15.95 8.23
CA THR A 276 -15.73 16.79 7.08
C THR A 276 -15.38 16.12 5.75
N GLU A 277 -15.81 16.69 4.62
CA GLU A 277 -15.47 16.18 3.29
C GLU A 277 -13.97 16.30 3.00
N GLU A 278 -13.24 17.10 3.78
CA GLU A 278 -11.78 17.24 3.77
C GLU A 278 -11.07 16.37 4.83
N GLY A 279 -11.82 15.51 5.54
CA GLY A 279 -11.26 14.55 6.49
C GLY A 279 -10.95 15.12 7.89
N GLN A 280 -11.45 16.31 8.23
CA GLN A 280 -11.30 16.86 9.60
C GLN A 280 -12.25 16.14 10.56
N LEU A 281 -11.72 15.53 11.63
CA LEU A 281 -12.51 14.75 12.58
C LEU A 281 -13.57 15.59 13.30
N GLU A 282 -14.72 14.99 13.53
CA GLU A 282 -15.80 15.51 14.34
C GLU A 282 -15.99 14.66 15.61
N ASN A 283 -16.68 15.18 16.62
CA ASN A 283 -16.85 14.52 17.93
C ASN A 283 -17.78 13.29 17.92
N GLN A 284 -18.29 12.88 16.76
CA GLN A 284 -19.19 11.73 16.65
C GLN A 284 -18.43 10.50 16.18
N VAL A 285 -18.49 9.43 16.98
CA VAL A 285 -17.96 8.11 16.65
C VAL A 285 -19.04 7.07 16.89
N ILE A 286 -19.23 6.19 15.91
CA ILE A 286 -20.10 5.00 16.06
C ILE A 286 -19.18 3.79 16.07
N ALA A 287 -19.07 3.13 17.22
CA ALA A 287 -18.36 1.86 17.36
C ALA A 287 -19.37 0.70 17.29
N PHE A 288 -19.02 -0.36 16.56
CA PHE A 288 -19.77 -1.60 16.43
C PHE A 288 -18.95 -2.74 17.01
N GLU A 289 -19.61 -3.57 17.80
CA GLU A 289 -19.05 -4.84 18.26
C GLU A 289 -19.14 -5.88 17.13
N TRP A 290 -18.25 -6.87 17.16
CA TRP A 290 -18.23 -7.91 16.15
C TRP A 290 -19.41 -8.88 16.23
N ASP A 291 -20.06 -9.01 17.40
CA ASP A 291 -21.28 -9.81 17.57
C ASP A 291 -22.54 -9.12 17.01
N GLU A 292 -22.51 -7.79 16.83
CA GLU A 292 -23.56 -7.03 16.16
C GLU A 292 -23.57 -7.28 14.64
N MET A 293 -22.42 -7.66 14.05
CA MET A 293 -22.29 -7.86 12.60
C MET A 293 -22.96 -9.14 12.14
N GLN A 294 -23.87 -9.00 11.17
CA GLN A 294 -24.65 -10.12 10.62
C GLN A 294 -24.11 -10.56 9.26
N ARG A 295 -23.86 -9.61 8.37
CA ARG A 295 -23.42 -9.84 6.99
C ARG A 295 -22.56 -8.70 6.51
N TRP A 296 -21.70 -8.97 5.54
CA TRP A 296 -20.96 -7.96 4.80
C TRP A 296 -20.68 -8.47 3.39
N ASP A 297 -20.54 -7.56 2.44
CA ASP A 297 -20.24 -7.86 1.05
C ASP A 297 -19.65 -6.61 0.36
N THR A 298 -19.23 -6.77 -0.88
CA THR A 298 -18.78 -5.67 -1.75
C THR A 298 -19.80 -5.37 -2.85
N ASP A 299 -19.91 -4.08 -3.19
CA ASP A 299 -20.72 -3.58 -4.30
C ASP A 299 -19.75 -2.96 -5.31
N GLU A 300 -19.34 -3.75 -6.30
CA GLU A 300 -18.34 -3.34 -7.29
C GLU A 300 -18.82 -2.15 -8.15
N GLU A 301 -20.09 -2.14 -8.55
CA GLU A 301 -20.68 -1.05 -9.34
C GLU A 301 -20.74 0.25 -8.52
N GLY A 302 -21.11 0.14 -7.24
CA GLY A 302 -21.14 1.27 -6.32
C GLY A 302 -19.77 1.66 -5.74
N MET A 303 -18.72 0.88 -6.01
CA MET A 303 -17.41 0.98 -5.34
C MET A 303 -17.56 1.10 -3.82
N ALA A 304 -18.33 0.18 -3.22
CA ALA A 304 -18.70 0.28 -1.82
C ALA A 304 -18.48 -1.00 -1.04
N PHE A 305 -18.09 -0.85 0.23
CA PHE A 305 -18.18 -1.90 1.22
C PHE A 305 -19.53 -1.80 1.93
N CYS A 306 -20.25 -2.91 1.99
CA CYS A 306 -21.58 -2.98 2.57
C CYS A 306 -21.55 -3.89 3.80
N PHE A 307 -22.14 -3.46 4.91
CA PHE A 307 -22.31 -4.32 6.08
C PHE A 307 -23.71 -4.16 6.70
N GLU A 308 -24.21 -5.26 7.25
CA GLU A 308 -25.47 -5.35 7.98
C GLU A 308 -25.19 -5.63 9.45
N TYR A 309 -25.76 -4.79 10.32
CA TYR A 309 -25.61 -4.94 11.76
C TYR A 309 -26.96 -4.94 12.48
N ALA A 310 -27.03 -5.59 13.63
CA ALA A 310 -28.21 -5.62 14.51
C ALA A 310 -27.81 -5.24 15.94
N ARG A 311 -28.60 -4.38 16.60
CA ARG A 311 -28.36 -3.95 17.99
C ARG A 311 -29.56 -4.24 18.88
N GLY A 312 -29.37 -5.13 19.84
CA GLY A 312 -30.45 -5.61 20.70
C GLY A 312 -31.60 -6.15 19.85
N GLU A 313 -32.83 -5.75 20.16
CA GLU A 313 -34.04 -6.21 19.46
C GLU A 313 -34.39 -5.37 18.20
N LYS A 314 -33.51 -4.46 17.77
CA LYS A 314 -33.78 -3.64 16.58
C LYS A 314 -33.60 -4.46 15.31
N LYS A 315 -34.42 -4.15 14.30
CA LYS A 315 -34.26 -4.73 12.96
C LYS A 315 -32.83 -4.47 12.42
N PRO A 316 -32.22 -5.45 11.75
CA PRO A 316 -30.94 -5.26 11.08
C PRO A 316 -30.95 -4.08 10.12
N ARG A 317 -29.80 -3.41 9.98
CA ARG A 317 -29.62 -2.25 9.11
C ARG A 317 -28.39 -2.41 8.25
N TRP A 318 -28.54 -2.12 6.97
CA TRP A 318 -27.43 -2.00 6.03
C TRP A 318 -26.81 -0.61 6.08
N VAL A 319 -25.50 -0.58 5.91
CA VAL A 319 -24.68 0.61 5.75
C VAL A 319 -23.76 0.40 4.56
N LYS A 320 -23.61 1.42 3.71
CA LYS A 320 -22.68 1.45 2.59
C LYS A 320 -21.60 2.49 2.80
N ILE A 321 -20.35 2.07 2.60
CA ILE A 321 -19.16 2.91 2.68
C ILE A 321 -18.55 2.98 1.28
N PHE A 322 -18.58 4.17 0.66
CA PHE A 322 -18.18 4.38 -0.72
C PHE A 322 -16.69 4.70 -0.80
N THR A 323 -15.86 3.68 -1.01
CA THR A 323 -14.40 3.78 -0.93
C THR A 323 -13.75 2.93 -2.02
N PRO A 324 -12.70 3.41 -2.72
CA PRO A 324 -12.00 2.59 -3.71
C PRO A 324 -11.27 1.39 -3.08
N TYR A 325 -11.18 1.33 -1.75
CA TYR A 325 -10.54 0.24 -1.00
C TYR A 325 -11.55 -0.78 -0.45
N PHE A 326 -12.75 -0.87 -1.04
CA PHE A 326 -13.84 -1.72 -0.53
C PHE A 326 -13.46 -3.20 -0.42
N ASN A 327 -12.71 -3.74 -1.39
CA ASN A 327 -12.19 -5.11 -1.34
C ASN A 327 -11.21 -5.32 -0.17
N TYR A 328 -10.35 -4.33 0.09
CA TYR A 328 -9.41 -4.41 1.21
C TYR A 328 -10.15 -4.33 2.57
N MET A 329 -11.20 -3.51 2.65
CA MET A 329 -12.07 -3.45 3.83
C MET A 329 -12.75 -4.80 4.09
N HIS A 330 -13.28 -5.43 3.04
CA HIS A 330 -13.83 -6.78 3.11
C HIS A 330 -12.79 -7.80 3.61
N GLU A 331 -11.57 -7.80 3.05
CA GLU A 331 -10.49 -8.67 3.53
C GLU A 331 -10.15 -8.44 5.02
N CYS A 332 -10.22 -7.20 5.51
CA CYS A 332 -10.03 -6.91 6.93
C CYS A 332 -11.14 -7.54 7.79
N PHE A 333 -12.41 -7.46 7.37
CA PHE A 333 -13.51 -8.13 8.06
C PHE A 333 -13.33 -9.65 8.09
N GLU A 334 -13.05 -10.26 6.93
CA GLU A 334 -12.78 -11.70 6.83
C GLU A 334 -11.63 -12.13 7.75
N ARG A 335 -10.55 -11.35 7.79
CA ARG A 335 -9.42 -11.64 8.65
C ARG A 335 -9.79 -11.54 10.13
N VAL A 336 -10.46 -10.46 10.55
CA VAL A 336 -10.91 -10.31 11.93
C VAL A 336 -11.81 -11.47 12.35
N PHE A 337 -12.79 -11.84 11.53
CA PHE A 337 -13.67 -12.98 11.84
C PHE A 337 -12.95 -14.32 11.86
N CYS A 338 -11.93 -14.52 11.03
CA CYS A 338 -11.05 -15.69 11.09
C CYS A 338 -10.31 -15.74 12.43
N GLU A 339 -9.67 -14.64 12.84
CA GLU A 339 -8.91 -14.58 14.10
C GLU A 339 -9.80 -14.66 15.35
N LEU A 340 -11.02 -14.13 15.31
CA LEU A 340 -12.01 -14.28 16.38
C LEU A 340 -12.45 -15.75 16.55
N LYS A 341 -12.41 -16.57 15.50
CA LYS A 341 -12.69 -18.00 15.60
C LYS A 341 -11.55 -18.74 16.28
N TRP A 342 -10.30 -18.40 15.98
CA TRP A 342 -9.13 -18.98 16.67
C TRP A 342 -9.26 -18.85 18.19
N ARG A 343 -9.67 -17.66 18.68
CA ARG A 343 -9.92 -17.43 20.11
C ARG A 343 -11.03 -18.29 20.71
N LYS A 344 -12.05 -18.67 19.93
CA LYS A 344 -13.18 -19.47 20.44
C LYS A 344 -12.86 -20.96 20.51
N GLU A 345 -11.83 -21.42 19.79
CA GLU A 345 -11.39 -22.82 19.80
C GLU A 345 -10.43 -23.13 20.97
N GLU A 346 -9.91 -22.10 21.64
CA GLU A 346 -9.04 -22.21 22.82
C GLU A 346 -9.80 -22.27 24.16
N TYR A 347 -11.13 -22.09 24.15
CA TYR A 347 -12.04 -22.23 25.31
C TYR A 347 -13.08 -23.32 25.06
#